data_AF-A0A8J5SQL7-F1
#
_entry.id   AF-A0A8J5SQL7-F1
#
_cell.length_a   1.000
_cell.length_b   1.000
_cell.length_c   1.000
_cell.angle_alpha   90.00
_cell.angle_beta   90.00
_cell.angle_gamma   90.00
#
_symmetry.space_group_name_H-M   'P 1'
#
loop_
_entity.id
_entity.type
_entity.pdbx_description
1 polymer ?
#
loop_
_entity_poly.entity_id
_entity_poly.type
_entity_poly.pdbx_seq_one_letter_code
_entity_poly.pdbx_strand_id
1 'polypeptide(L)'
;MPKKGTKSTKGMDDEPQQQQNKLPDHLELQRTRVICKADAPTHTEGFQYSGAYAAMGVDTSVSVDKFCMNFKVEVKRLKKDEMEFDMIGVDASIANAFRRILIAEVPTMAIEKVFIVDNTSVIADEVLSHRLGLIPLDADPRLFDYMSENDVPNERNTIVYKLHVSCKKGSPRLTVKSSQYNYCEAWARPGY
;
A
#
# COMPACT_ATOMS: atom_id res chain seq x y z
N MET A 1 -17.34 12.40 -84.47
CA MET A 1 -18.15 13.25 -83.58
C MET A 1 -19.62 12.94 -83.87
N PRO A 2 -20.49 12.66 -82.89
CA PRO A 2 -20.74 13.47 -81.69
C PRO A 2 -20.65 12.71 -80.34
N LYS A 3 -20.55 13.50 -79.27
CA LYS A 3 -20.41 13.09 -77.86
C LYS A 3 -21.76 12.66 -77.26
N LYS A 4 -21.78 11.55 -76.50
CA LYS A 4 -22.74 11.22 -75.44
C LYS A 4 -21.91 10.51 -74.36
N GLY A 5 -21.54 11.15 -73.25
CA GLY A 5 -22.43 11.57 -72.19
C GLY A 5 -22.30 10.55 -71.06
N THR A 6 -21.19 10.60 -70.32
CA THR A 6 -20.89 9.71 -69.20
C THR A 6 -21.91 9.96 -68.08
N LYS A 7 -22.88 9.06 -67.93
CA LYS A 7 -23.83 9.10 -66.82
C LYS A 7 -23.11 8.57 -65.56
N SER A 8 -22.90 9.48 -64.63
CA SER A 8 -22.57 9.18 -63.23
C SER A 8 -23.71 8.37 -62.61
N THR A 9 -23.47 7.11 -62.27
CA THR A 9 -24.35 6.32 -61.41
C THR A 9 -23.87 6.45 -59.98
N LYS A 10 -24.58 7.31 -59.25
CA LYS A 10 -24.70 7.29 -57.79
C LYS A 10 -25.48 6.04 -57.36
N GLY A 11 -24.96 5.36 -56.35
CA GLY A 11 -25.57 4.27 -55.58
C GLY A 11 -24.45 3.80 -54.64
N MET A 12 -24.27 4.34 -53.44
CA MET A 12 -25.22 4.52 -52.33
C MET A 12 -25.70 3.18 -51.77
N ASP A 13 -24.72 2.36 -51.39
CA ASP A 13 -24.85 1.39 -50.31
C ASP A 13 -23.90 1.89 -49.20
N ASP A 14 -24.40 2.85 -48.41
CA ASP A 14 -23.78 3.18 -47.14
C ASP A 14 -23.91 1.93 -46.26
N GLU A 15 -22.82 1.17 -46.11
CA GLU A 15 -22.63 0.41 -44.87
C GLU A 15 -22.92 1.39 -43.74
N PRO A 16 -23.75 1.03 -42.73
CA PRO A 16 -23.96 1.92 -41.61
C PRO A 16 -22.58 2.16 -40.99
N GLN A 17 -22.02 3.34 -41.24
CA GLN A 17 -20.85 3.84 -40.56
C GLN A 17 -21.14 3.59 -39.09
N GLN A 18 -20.42 2.65 -38.47
CA GLN A 18 -20.56 2.36 -37.05
C GLN A 18 -20.40 3.67 -36.34
N GLN A 19 -21.54 4.24 -35.96
CA GLN A 19 -21.66 5.52 -35.32
C GLN A 19 -20.86 5.33 -34.05
N GLN A 20 -19.71 6.03 -33.94
CA GLN A 20 -18.71 5.84 -32.90
C GLN A 20 -19.43 5.51 -31.59
N ASN A 21 -19.18 4.31 -31.04
CA ASN A 21 -19.73 3.84 -29.76
C ASN A 21 -19.20 4.73 -28.62
N LYS A 22 -19.65 5.98 -28.59
CA LYS A 22 -19.23 7.01 -27.67
C LYS A 22 -20.43 7.35 -26.82
N LEU A 23 -20.27 7.24 -25.51
CA LEU A 23 -21.36 7.59 -24.60
C LEU A 23 -21.66 9.09 -24.73
N PRO A 24 -22.92 9.50 -24.50
CA PRO A 24 -23.26 10.90 -24.31
C PRO A 24 -22.34 11.59 -23.29
N ASP A 25 -22.02 12.86 -23.52
CA ASP A 25 -21.02 13.59 -22.74
C ASP A 25 -21.28 13.58 -21.22
N HIS A 26 -22.55 13.61 -20.81
CA HIS A 26 -22.92 13.55 -19.40
C HIS A 26 -22.61 12.18 -18.75
N LEU A 27 -22.72 11.08 -19.50
CA LEU A 27 -22.37 9.74 -19.02
C LEU A 27 -20.86 9.51 -19.01
N GLU A 28 -20.13 10.02 -20.00
CA GLU A 28 -18.64 10.00 -19.97
C GLU A 28 -18.10 10.81 -18.78
N LEU A 29 -18.70 11.98 -18.49
CA LEU A 29 -18.32 12.79 -17.34
C LEU A 29 -18.56 12.03 -16.02
N GLN A 30 -19.71 11.35 -15.90
CA GLN A 30 -20.04 10.52 -14.74
C GLN A 30 -19.09 9.32 -14.59
N ARG A 31 -18.63 8.73 -15.69
CA ARG A 31 -17.70 7.59 -15.69
C ARG A 31 -16.27 7.98 -15.32
N THR A 32 -15.81 9.17 -15.74
CA THR A 32 -14.38 9.53 -15.72
C THR A 32 -13.99 10.47 -14.58
N ARG A 33 -14.92 11.23 -14.01
CA ARG A 33 -14.61 12.28 -13.03
C ARG A 33 -15.53 12.25 -11.83
N VAL A 34 -14.92 12.30 -10.65
CA VAL A 34 -15.58 12.65 -9.39
C VAL A 34 -15.68 14.18 -9.32
N ILE A 35 -16.87 14.72 -9.10
CA ILE A 35 -17.09 16.17 -9.00
C ILE A 35 -17.31 16.55 -7.54
N CYS A 36 -16.44 17.39 -7.00
CA CYS A 36 -16.57 17.96 -5.67
C CYS A 36 -17.43 19.24 -5.73
N LYS A 37 -18.66 19.19 -5.21
CA LYS A 37 -19.52 20.37 -5.01
C LYS A 37 -19.44 20.85 -3.56
N ALA A 38 -19.97 22.05 -3.30
CA ALA A 38 -20.02 22.62 -1.95
C ALA A 38 -20.83 21.76 -0.96
N ASP A 39 -21.88 21.07 -1.45
CA ASP A 39 -22.73 20.23 -0.62
C ASP A 39 -22.13 18.83 -0.40
N ALA A 40 -21.84 18.11 -1.50
CA ALA A 40 -21.34 16.73 -1.46
C ALA A 40 -20.58 16.36 -2.75
N PRO A 41 -19.66 15.39 -2.69
CA PRO A 41 -19.07 14.81 -3.89
C PRO A 41 -20.13 14.03 -4.68
N THR A 42 -20.04 14.11 -6.01
CA THR A 42 -20.90 13.40 -6.95
C THR A 42 -20.05 12.50 -7.86
N HIS A 43 -20.65 11.42 -8.37
CA HIS A 43 -19.98 10.39 -9.18
C HIS A 43 -18.86 9.63 -8.46
N THR A 44 -19.08 9.25 -7.20
CA THR A 44 -18.09 8.54 -6.36
C THR A 44 -17.99 7.04 -6.66
N GLU A 45 -18.94 6.49 -7.40
CA GLU A 45 -19.02 5.05 -7.68
C GLU A 45 -18.33 4.69 -9.00
N GLY A 46 -17.59 3.57 -9.00
CA GLY A 46 -16.96 3.03 -10.20
C GLY A 46 -17.93 2.17 -11.01
N PHE A 47 -18.35 2.64 -12.18
CA PHE A 47 -19.17 1.87 -13.12
C PHE A 47 -18.26 1.05 -14.08
N GLN A 48 -17.66 -0.03 -13.58
CA GLN A 48 -16.73 -0.88 -14.36
C GLN A 48 -17.25 -2.30 -14.66
N TYR A 49 -18.53 -2.59 -14.43
CA TYR A 49 -19.08 -3.90 -14.79
C TYR A 49 -19.40 -3.97 -16.30
N SER A 50 -19.24 -5.17 -16.88
CA SER A 50 -19.35 -5.39 -18.33
C SER A 50 -20.70 -4.96 -18.94
N GLY A 51 -21.76 -4.93 -18.15
CA GLY A 51 -23.11 -4.59 -18.60
C GLY A 51 -23.49 -3.11 -18.51
N ALA A 52 -22.64 -2.25 -17.92
CA ALA A 52 -23.00 -0.88 -17.57
C ALA A 52 -23.50 -0.05 -18.76
N TYR A 53 -22.93 -0.29 -19.93
CA TYR A 53 -23.22 0.45 -21.16
C TYR A 53 -23.50 -0.48 -22.35
N ALA A 54 -23.89 -1.72 -22.09
CA ALA A 54 -24.17 -2.70 -23.14
C ALA A 54 -25.30 -2.23 -24.09
N ALA A 55 -26.32 -1.55 -23.56
CA ALA A 55 -27.39 -0.95 -24.35
C ALA A 55 -26.93 0.17 -25.29
N MET A 56 -25.77 0.77 -25.00
CA MET A 56 -25.14 1.84 -25.79
C MET A 56 -24.01 1.32 -26.68
N GLY A 57 -23.83 0.00 -26.77
CA GLY A 57 -22.79 -0.65 -27.58
C GLY A 57 -21.37 -0.48 -27.04
N VAL A 58 -21.19 0.03 -25.81
CA VAL A 58 -19.85 0.22 -25.22
C VAL A 58 -19.45 -0.99 -24.40
N ASP A 59 -18.43 -1.68 -24.89
CA ASP A 59 -17.80 -2.81 -24.20
C ASP A 59 -16.92 -2.31 -23.05
N THR A 60 -17.36 -2.60 -21.82
CA THR A 60 -16.62 -2.32 -20.57
C THR A 60 -16.09 -3.62 -19.96
N SER A 61 -15.93 -4.68 -20.75
CA SER A 61 -15.32 -5.92 -20.28
C SER A 61 -13.88 -5.71 -19.79
N VAL A 62 -13.57 -6.35 -18.67
CA VAL A 62 -12.22 -6.39 -18.12
C VAL A 62 -11.40 -7.36 -18.96
N SER A 63 -10.34 -6.87 -19.59
CA SER A 63 -9.36 -7.69 -20.31
C SER A 63 -7.97 -7.31 -19.85
N VAL A 64 -7.11 -8.32 -19.68
CA VAL A 64 -5.75 -8.14 -19.16
C VAL A 64 -4.94 -7.28 -20.12
N ASP A 65 -5.10 -7.47 -21.43
CA ASP A 65 -4.38 -6.68 -22.44
C ASP A 65 -4.73 -5.19 -22.37
N LYS A 66 -6.03 -4.85 -22.29
CA LYS A 66 -6.47 -3.45 -22.11
C LYS A 66 -5.95 -2.86 -20.80
N PHE A 67 -5.88 -3.66 -19.73
CA PHE A 67 -5.34 -3.22 -18.45
C PHE A 67 -3.84 -2.93 -18.55
N CYS A 68 -3.04 -3.84 -19.11
CA CYS A 68 -1.60 -3.68 -19.27
C CYS A 68 -1.22 -2.48 -20.15
N MET A 69 -2.01 -2.16 -21.18
CA MET A 69 -1.78 -0.98 -22.01
C MET A 69 -2.06 0.35 -21.30
N ASN A 70 -3.03 0.36 -20.38
CA ASN A 70 -3.48 1.56 -19.68
C ASN A 70 -2.76 1.80 -18.35
N PHE A 71 -2.29 0.74 -17.70
CA PHE A 71 -1.63 0.81 -16.40
C PHE A 71 -0.25 1.47 -16.51
N LYS A 72 -0.04 2.54 -15.74
CA LYS A 72 1.23 3.28 -15.70
C LYS A 72 1.55 3.67 -14.27
N VAL A 73 2.84 3.62 -13.92
CA VAL A 73 3.36 4.07 -12.63
C VAL A 73 4.41 5.12 -12.85
N GLU A 74 4.25 6.29 -12.23
CA GLU A 74 5.20 7.39 -12.31
C GLU A 74 5.74 7.73 -10.92
N VAL A 75 7.04 7.53 -10.70
CA VAL A 75 7.67 7.91 -9.43
C VAL A 75 7.96 9.41 -9.44
N LYS A 76 7.34 10.15 -8.51
CA LYS A 76 7.52 11.61 -8.38
C LYS A 76 8.69 11.96 -7.47
N ARG A 77 8.83 11.25 -6.34
CA ARG A 77 9.88 11.51 -5.36
C ARG A 77 10.37 10.22 -4.71
N LEU A 78 11.69 10.10 -4.60
CA LEU A 78 12.35 9.01 -3.90
C LEU A 78 13.34 9.60 -2.89
N LYS A 79 13.08 9.39 -1.61
CA LYS A 79 14.00 9.66 -0.49
C LYS A 79 14.34 8.35 0.21
N LYS A 80 15.21 8.41 1.22
CA LYS A 80 15.62 7.25 2.01
C LYS A 80 14.44 6.56 2.72
N ASP A 81 13.58 7.35 3.37
CA ASP A 81 12.49 6.83 4.23
C ASP A 81 11.08 7.13 3.66
N GLU A 82 11.01 7.78 2.49
CA GLU A 82 9.75 8.19 1.86
C GLU A 82 9.78 7.96 0.34
N MET A 83 8.68 7.46 -0.21
CA MET A 83 8.47 7.33 -1.66
C MET A 83 7.10 7.90 -2.03
N GLU A 84 7.06 8.70 -3.10
CA GLU A 84 5.83 9.25 -3.68
C GLU A 84 5.75 8.85 -5.16
N PHE A 85 4.64 8.23 -5.54
CA PHE A 85 4.41 7.75 -6.90
C PHE A 85 2.91 7.81 -7.25
N ASP A 86 2.63 8.00 -8.54
CA ASP A 86 1.28 7.99 -9.10
C ASP A 86 1.00 6.64 -9.76
N MET A 87 -0.17 6.06 -9.47
CA MET A 87 -0.70 4.88 -10.16
C MET A 87 -1.86 5.29 -11.07
N ILE A 88 -1.69 5.15 -12.37
CA ILE A 88 -2.67 5.56 -13.40
C ILE A 88 -3.26 4.30 -14.03
N GLY A 89 -4.59 4.29 -14.21
CA GLY A 89 -5.30 3.18 -14.86
C GLY A 89 -5.65 2.01 -13.95
N VAL A 90 -5.61 2.19 -12.63
CA VAL A 90 -6.03 1.19 -11.63
C VAL A 90 -7.34 1.60 -10.96
N ASP A 91 -8.14 0.61 -10.58
CA ASP A 91 -9.36 0.83 -9.81
C ASP A 91 -9.07 1.15 -8.33
N ALA A 92 -9.95 1.91 -7.69
CA ALA A 92 -9.80 2.30 -6.29
C ALA A 92 -9.75 1.08 -5.34
N SER A 93 -10.42 -0.03 -5.68
CA SER A 93 -10.38 -1.27 -4.89
C SER A 93 -8.98 -1.86 -4.80
N ILE A 94 -8.25 -1.93 -5.92
CA ILE A 94 -6.88 -2.45 -6.00
C ILE A 94 -5.91 -1.51 -5.25
N ALA A 95 -6.03 -0.19 -5.45
CA ALA A 95 -5.21 0.78 -4.74
C ALA A 95 -5.41 0.70 -3.21
N ASN A 96 -6.66 0.57 -2.75
CA ASN A 96 -6.96 0.41 -1.33
C ASN A 96 -6.50 -0.96 -0.79
N ALA A 97 -6.50 -2.02 -1.62
CA ALA A 97 -5.93 -3.31 -1.25
C ALA A 97 -4.42 -3.17 -0.96
N PHE A 98 -3.65 -2.53 -1.85
CA PHE A 98 -2.24 -2.24 -1.58
C PHE A 98 -2.03 -1.42 -0.30
N ARG A 99 -2.84 -0.38 -0.09
CA ARG A 99 -2.80 0.41 1.15
C ARG A 99 -3.00 -0.46 2.40
N ARG A 100 -3.94 -1.42 2.37
CA ARG A 100 -4.20 -2.33 3.48
C ARG A 100 -3.06 -3.31 3.71
N ILE A 101 -2.54 -3.91 2.64
CA ILE A 101 -1.41 -4.85 2.68
C ILE A 101 -0.19 -4.16 3.30
N LEU A 102 0.16 -2.96 2.83
CA LEU A 102 1.30 -2.19 3.33
C LEU A 102 1.20 -1.82 4.82
N ILE A 103 -0.02 -1.64 5.34
CA ILE A 103 -0.24 -1.27 6.75
C ILE A 103 -0.26 -2.49 7.66
N ALA A 104 -0.82 -3.61 7.21
CA ALA A 104 -1.20 -4.71 8.10
C ALA A 104 -0.54 -6.06 7.80
N GLU A 105 -0.08 -6.29 6.57
CA GLU A 105 0.39 -7.61 6.13
C GLU A 105 1.90 -7.66 5.86
N VAL A 106 2.56 -6.50 5.77
CA VAL A 106 4.02 -6.45 5.65
C VAL A 106 4.64 -6.77 7.02
N PRO A 107 5.39 -7.88 7.16
CA PRO A 107 5.98 -8.25 8.44
C PRO A 107 7.11 -7.30 8.81
N THR A 108 7.21 -6.98 10.11
CA THR A 108 8.25 -6.12 10.68
C THR A 108 8.73 -6.69 12.01
N MET A 109 10.01 -6.50 12.33
CA MET A 109 10.57 -6.90 13.62
C MET A 109 10.24 -5.88 14.70
N ALA A 110 9.69 -6.33 15.82
CA ALA A 110 9.36 -5.52 16.99
C ALA A 110 9.63 -6.27 18.30
N ILE A 111 9.71 -5.54 19.42
CA ILE A 111 9.92 -6.15 20.74
C ILE A 111 8.57 -6.66 21.28
N GLU A 112 8.46 -7.98 21.44
CA GLU A 112 7.25 -8.60 21.99
C GLU A 112 7.40 -8.92 23.49
N LYS A 113 8.48 -9.59 23.88
CA LYS A 113 8.72 -10.02 25.26
C LYS A 113 9.78 -9.14 25.92
N VAL A 114 9.44 -8.59 27.09
CA VAL A 114 10.35 -7.79 27.91
C VAL A 114 10.55 -8.48 29.25
N PHE A 115 11.79 -8.83 29.56
CA PHE A 115 12.17 -9.40 30.85
C PHE A 115 12.76 -8.29 31.73
N ILE A 116 12.07 -7.98 32.83
CA ILE A 116 12.51 -6.97 33.80
C ILE A 116 13.12 -7.70 34.99
N VAL A 117 14.39 -7.42 35.26
CA VAL A 117 15.10 -7.97 36.42
C VAL A 117 14.90 -7.08 37.65
N ASP A 118 15.13 -5.78 37.48
CA ASP A 118 14.97 -4.78 38.54
C ASP A 118 14.59 -3.43 37.93
N ASN A 119 13.39 -2.93 38.23
CA ASN A 119 12.93 -1.60 37.86
C ASN A 119 12.58 -0.79 39.12
N THR A 120 13.47 0.12 39.49
CA THR A 120 13.27 1.09 40.58
C THR A 120 12.89 2.48 40.07
N SER A 121 12.53 2.59 38.80
CA SER A 121 12.09 3.86 38.20
C SER A 121 10.66 4.20 38.58
N VAL A 122 10.24 5.44 38.28
CA VAL A 122 8.86 5.90 38.50
C VAL A 122 7.89 5.33 37.47
N ILE A 123 8.39 4.83 36.33
CA ILE A 123 7.55 4.29 35.26
C ILE A 123 7.21 2.84 35.62
N ALA A 124 5.92 2.54 35.64
CA ALA A 124 5.42 1.17 35.83
C ALA A 124 5.91 0.23 34.72
N ASP A 125 6.13 -1.03 35.08
CA ASP A 125 6.71 -2.06 34.22
C ASP A 125 5.90 -2.28 32.93
N GLU A 126 4.58 -2.25 33.02
CA GLU A 126 3.66 -2.45 31.91
C GLU A 126 3.74 -1.28 30.93
N VAL A 127 3.81 -0.06 31.45
CA VAL A 127 3.93 1.16 30.64
C VAL A 127 5.30 1.22 29.97
N LEU A 128 6.36 0.83 30.69
CA LEU A 128 7.70 0.77 30.12
C LEU A 128 7.73 -0.24 28.97
N SER A 129 7.28 -1.47 29.21
CA SER A 129 7.28 -2.56 28.24
C SER A 129 6.48 -2.21 26.98
N HIS A 130 5.28 -1.63 27.14
CA HIS A 130 4.47 -1.17 26.01
C HIS A 130 5.20 -0.11 25.18
N ARG A 131 5.92 0.82 25.81
CA ARG A 131 6.73 1.82 25.10
C ARG A 131 7.90 1.18 24.35
N LEU A 132 8.52 0.13 24.90
CA LEU A 132 9.60 -0.57 24.21
C LEU A 132 9.11 -1.31 22.97
N GLY A 133 7.90 -1.90 23.02
CA GLY A 133 7.29 -2.59 21.88
C GLY A 133 7.02 -1.68 20.67
N LEU A 134 6.83 -0.38 20.88
CA LEU A 134 6.58 0.59 19.81
C LEU A 134 7.85 1.19 19.19
N ILE A 135 9.04 0.78 19.63
CA ILE A 135 10.29 1.26 19.06
C ILE A 135 10.57 0.47 17.77
N PRO A 136 10.68 1.12 16.59
CA PRO A 136 11.04 0.43 15.37
C PRO A 136 12.48 -0.06 15.43
N LEU A 137 12.70 -1.31 15.04
CA LEU A 137 14.01 -1.93 14.98
C LEU A 137 14.54 -1.94 13.54
N ASP A 138 15.81 -1.60 13.36
CA ASP A 138 16.50 -1.71 12.07
C ASP A 138 17.02 -3.14 11.90
N ALA A 139 16.09 -4.07 11.61
CA ALA A 139 16.38 -5.47 11.34
C ALA A 139 15.55 -5.94 10.16
N ASP A 140 16.19 -6.60 9.18
CA ASP A 140 15.49 -7.11 7.99
C ASP A 140 14.64 -8.34 8.38
N PRO A 141 13.30 -8.25 8.33
CA PRO A 141 12.41 -9.33 8.74
C PRO A 141 12.54 -10.57 7.85
N ARG A 142 13.08 -10.44 6.63
CA ARG A 142 13.21 -11.55 5.67
C ARG A 142 14.31 -12.54 6.05
N LEU A 143 15.19 -12.17 6.98
CA LEU A 143 16.28 -13.03 7.45
C LEU A 143 15.86 -13.92 8.63
N PHE A 144 14.66 -13.72 9.16
CA PHE A 144 14.17 -14.41 10.34
C PHE A 144 12.97 -15.29 10.01
N ASP A 145 12.90 -16.45 10.65
CA ASP A 145 11.74 -17.33 10.55
C ASP A 145 10.69 -16.96 11.61
N TYR A 146 9.42 -17.22 11.30
CA TYR A 146 8.34 -16.99 12.25
C TYR A 146 8.41 -17.97 13.43
N MET A 147 8.32 -17.42 14.64
CA MET A 147 8.22 -18.23 15.85
C MET A 147 6.79 -18.75 16.02
N SER A 148 6.64 -20.06 16.20
CA SER A 148 5.36 -20.68 16.62
C SER A 148 5.28 -20.77 18.15
N GLU A 149 4.09 -20.95 18.72
CA GLU A 149 3.88 -20.96 20.19
C GLU A 149 4.72 -22.03 20.93
N ASN A 150 5.07 -23.13 20.26
CA ASN A 150 5.84 -24.23 20.84
C ASN A 150 7.34 -24.17 20.50
N ASP A 151 7.77 -23.15 19.75
CA ASP A 151 9.15 -23.07 19.29
C ASP A 151 10.06 -22.46 20.39
N VAL A 152 11.32 -22.88 20.41
CA VAL A 152 12.31 -22.35 21.34
C VAL A 152 13.01 -21.16 20.67
N PRO A 153 13.24 -20.04 21.39
CA PRO A 153 13.98 -18.92 20.84
C PRO A 153 15.37 -19.35 20.35
N ASN A 154 15.59 -19.24 19.04
CA ASN A 154 16.83 -19.59 18.36
C ASN A 154 17.43 -18.34 17.68
N GLU A 155 18.69 -18.44 17.26
CA GLU A 155 19.42 -17.37 16.55
C GLU A 155 18.73 -16.93 15.24
N ARG A 156 17.95 -17.81 14.62
CA ARG A 156 17.20 -17.54 13.38
C ARG A 156 15.84 -16.89 13.62
N ASN A 157 15.31 -16.95 14.83
CA ASN A 157 13.90 -16.63 15.08
C ASN A 157 13.76 -15.43 16.05
N THR A 158 14.84 -15.04 16.73
CA THR A 158 14.78 -14.00 17.77
C THR A 158 16.03 -13.14 17.81
N ILE A 159 15.83 -11.88 18.19
CA ILE A 159 16.87 -10.94 18.53
C ILE A 159 16.69 -10.52 20.00
N VAL A 160 17.78 -10.44 20.76
CA VAL A 160 17.74 -9.93 22.13
C VAL A 160 18.55 -8.66 22.28
N TYR A 161 17.90 -7.68 22.92
CA TYR A 161 18.53 -6.43 23.34
C TYR A 161 18.62 -6.38 24.86
N LYS A 162 19.73 -5.84 25.36
CA LYS A 162 19.93 -5.59 26.78
C LYS A 162 19.94 -4.09 27.06
N LEU A 163 19.05 -3.66 27.94
CA LEU A 163 19.02 -2.30 28.49
C LEU A 163 19.42 -2.36 29.96
N HIS A 164 20.54 -1.74 30.30
CA HIS A 164 21.02 -1.65 31.68
C HIS A 164 21.49 -0.22 31.96
N VAL A 165 20.74 0.49 32.79
CA VAL A 165 21.00 1.89 33.11
C VAL A 165 20.92 2.10 34.62
N SER A 166 21.92 2.77 35.19
CA SER A 166 21.94 3.17 36.60
C SER A 166 22.25 4.66 36.73
N CYS A 167 21.50 5.35 37.59
CA CYS A 167 21.73 6.76 37.91
C CYS A 167 22.37 6.85 39.29
N LYS A 168 23.55 7.50 39.40
CA LYS A 168 24.24 7.67 40.68
C LYS A 168 23.71 8.89 41.42
N LYS A 169 23.79 8.88 42.75
CA LYS A 169 23.41 10.04 43.57
C LYS A 169 24.36 11.20 43.30
N GLY A 170 23.82 12.36 42.91
CA GLY A 170 24.59 13.56 42.59
C GLY A 170 24.90 13.77 41.09
N SER A 171 24.51 12.85 40.20
CA SER A 171 24.56 13.09 38.75
C SER A 171 23.34 13.90 38.28
N PRO A 172 23.45 14.65 37.17
CA PRO A 172 22.29 15.26 36.54
C PRO A 172 21.26 14.19 36.14
N ARG A 173 20.00 14.61 35.96
CA ARG A 173 18.90 13.72 35.57
C ARG A 173 19.27 12.97 34.28
N LEU A 174 19.27 11.65 34.34
CA LEU A 174 19.60 10.81 33.20
C LEU A 174 18.35 10.55 32.36
N THR A 175 18.44 10.82 31.06
CA THR A 175 17.41 10.46 30.08
C THR A 175 17.85 9.22 29.32
N VAL A 176 17.06 8.15 29.44
CA VAL A 176 17.29 6.91 28.69
C VAL A 176 16.80 7.09 27.26
N LYS A 177 17.63 6.70 26.28
CA LYS A 177 17.34 6.80 24.85
C LYS A 177 17.43 5.42 24.20
N SER A 178 16.76 5.23 23.06
CA SER A 178 16.85 4.01 22.26
C SER A 178 18.28 3.68 21.79
N SER A 179 19.15 4.68 21.68
CA SER A 179 20.57 4.47 21.38
C SER A 179 21.35 3.70 22.47
N GLN A 180 20.75 3.47 23.64
CA GLN A 180 21.36 2.73 24.74
C GLN A 180 21.02 1.23 24.72
N TYR A 181 20.22 0.76 23.75
CA TYR A 181 20.03 -0.66 23.52
C TYR A 181 21.32 -1.27 22.99
N ASN A 182 21.87 -2.22 23.75
CA ASN A 182 22.98 -3.03 23.28
C ASN A 182 22.44 -4.33 22.70
N TYR A 183 22.80 -4.63 21.45
CA TYR A 183 22.55 -5.93 20.85
C TYR A 183 23.35 -6.99 21.62
N CYS A 184 22.66 -8.06 22.03
CA CYS A 184 23.31 -9.18 22.70
C CYS A 184 23.32 -10.39 21.76
N GLU A 185 24.51 -10.75 21.26
CA GLU A 185 24.78 -12.04 20.59
C GLU A 185 24.74 -13.25 21.56
N ALA A 186 24.50 -13.02 22.86
CA ALA A 186 24.69 -14.01 23.90
C ALA A 186 23.47 -14.93 24.07
N TRP A 187 23.28 -15.87 23.13
CA TRP A 187 22.30 -16.97 23.25
C TRP A 187 22.90 -18.37 23.39
N ALA A 188 24.19 -18.52 23.73
CA ALA A 188 24.78 -19.86 23.82
C ALA A 188 24.85 -20.49 25.22
N ARG A 189 24.33 -19.89 26.32
CA ARG A 189 24.20 -20.60 27.62
C ARG A 189 23.06 -20.05 28.50
N PRO A 190 21.94 -20.77 28.66
CA PRO A 190 21.15 -20.68 29.88
C PRO A 190 21.92 -21.43 30.98
N GLY A 191 22.55 -20.67 31.88
CA GLY A 191 22.96 -21.20 33.17
C GLY A 191 21.82 -20.96 34.16
N TYR A 192 20.99 -21.96 34.36
CA TYR A 192 20.48 -22.49 35.64
C TYR A 192 19.67 -23.76 35.36
#